data_AF-A0A7C6DFP5-F1
#
_entry.id   AF-A0A7C6DFP5-F1
#
_cell.length_a   1.000
_cell.length_b   1.000
_cell.length_c   1.000
_cell.angle_alpha   90.00
_cell.angle_beta   90.00
_cell.angle_gamma   90.00
#
_symmetry.space_group_name_H-M   'P 1'
#
loop_
_entity.id
_entity.type
_entity.pdbx_description
1 polymer ?
#
loop_
_entity_poly.entity_id
_entity_poly.type
_entity_poly.pdbx_seq_one_letter_code
_entity_poly.pdbx_strand_id
1 'polypeptide(L)'
;MPAVTYELLHECRRSGARYGRLTTPHGSFETPIFMPVGTQATVKAMSPEELKEIDTEIILGNTYHLWMRPGMEVIEAAGGLHSFMNWDLPILTDSGGFQV
;
A
#
# COMPACT_ATOMS: atom_id res chain seq x y z
N MET A 1 20.93 6.95 2.47
CA MET A 1 20.47 5.62 1.99
C MET A 1 19.16 5.84 1.25
N PRO A 2 18.87 5.08 0.18
CA PRO A 2 17.59 5.22 -0.52
C PRO A 2 16.43 4.85 0.41
N ALA A 3 15.33 5.61 0.32
CA ALA A 3 14.16 5.42 1.18
C ALA A 3 13.43 4.09 0.89
N VAL A 4 13.57 3.57 -0.34
CA VAL A 4 13.02 2.29 -0.77
C VAL A 4 14.15 1.43 -1.31
N THR A 5 14.22 0.18 -0.86
CA THR A 5 15.21 -0.81 -1.31
C THR A 5 14.54 -2.12 -1.68
N TYR A 6 15.14 -2.86 -2.62
CA TYR A 6 14.69 -4.20 -2.99
C TYR A 6 15.87 -5.17 -2.96
N GLU A 7 15.67 -6.30 -2.30
CA GLU A 7 16.60 -7.42 -2.21
C GLU A 7 16.03 -8.63 -2.95
N LEU A 8 16.75 -9.15 -3.96
CA LEU A 8 16.39 -10.40 -4.61
C LEU A 8 16.90 -11.57 -3.76
N LEU A 9 15.98 -12.29 -3.11
CA LEU A 9 16.30 -13.39 -2.22
C LEU A 9 16.45 -14.72 -2.97
N HIS A 10 15.64 -14.92 -4.01
CA HIS A 10 15.70 -16.14 -4.82
C HIS A 10 15.20 -15.90 -6.25
N GLU A 11 15.78 -16.62 -7.20
CA GLU A 11 15.31 -16.69 -8.58
C GLU A 11 15.24 -18.16 -9.03
N CYS A 12 14.06 -18.59 -9.49
CA CYS A 12 13.85 -19.92 -10.01
C CYS A 12 14.54 -20.08 -11.37
N ARG A 13 15.57 -20.92 -11.44
CA ARG A 13 16.35 -21.18 -12.68
C ARG A 13 15.53 -21.74 -13.85
N ARG A 14 14.33 -22.29 -13.60
CA ARG A 14 13.48 -22.91 -14.63
C ARG A 14 12.44 -21.95 -15.20
N SER A 15 11.87 -21.08 -14.37
CA SER A 15 10.76 -20.20 -14.77
C SER A 15 11.10 -18.71 -14.76
N GLY A 16 12.22 -18.31 -14.14
CA GLY A 16 12.55 -16.90 -13.91
C GLY A 16 11.67 -16.23 -12.84
N ALA A 17 10.89 -17.01 -12.08
CA ALA A 17 10.12 -16.48 -10.96
C ALA A 17 11.06 -15.94 -9.88
N ARG A 18 10.74 -14.75 -9.34
CA ARG A 18 11.57 -14.03 -8.39
C ARG A 18 10.85 -13.93 -7.05
N TYR A 19 11.60 -14.19 -6.00
CA TYR A 19 11.22 -13.93 -4.63
C TYR A 19 12.21 -12.93 -4.04
N GLY A 20 11.69 -11.93 -3.35
CA GLY A 20 12.50 -10.82 -2.88
C GLY A 20 11.81 -10.05 -1.77
N ARG A 21 12.53 -9.11 -1.18
CA ARG A 21 12.04 -8.27 -0.08
C ARG A 21 12.15 -6.81 -0.47
N LEU A 22 11.06 -6.07 -0.32
CA LEU A 22 11.02 -4.63 -0.51
C LEU A 22 10.95 -3.97 0.86
N THR A 23 11.88 -3.05 1.15
CA THR A 23 11.90 -2.29 2.41
C THR A 23 11.59 -0.83 2.13
N THR A 24 10.64 -0.28 2.89
CA THR A 24 10.21 1.12 2.85
C THR A 24 10.39 1.75 4.25
N PRO A 25 10.19 3.06 4.41
CA PRO A 25 10.23 3.70 5.73
C PRO A 25 9.10 3.22 6.66
N HIS A 26 8.01 2.67 6.11
CA HIS A 26 6.83 2.22 6.86
C HIS A 26 6.78 0.70 7.06
N GLY A 27 7.83 -0.03 6.69
CA GLY A 27 7.90 -1.48 6.84
C GLY A 27 8.48 -2.18 5.61
N SER A 28 8.69 -3.48 5.75
CA SER A 28 9.15 -4.35 4.68
C SER A 28 8.13 -5.43 4.38
N PHE A 29 8.06 -5.87 3.13
CA PHE A 29 7.19 -6.95 2.68
C PHE A 29 7.88 -7.81 1.62
N GLU A 30 7.39 -9.03 1.44
CA GLU A 30 7.97 -9.99 0.50
C GLU A 30 7.22 -9.99 -0.84
N THR A 31 7.94 -10.18 -1.93
CA THR A 31 7.37 -10.29 -3.28
C THR A 31 7.50 -11.74 -3.76
N PRO A 32 6.51 -12.29 -4.49
CA PRO A 32 5.29 -11.63 -4.98
C PRO A 32 4.25 -11.39 -3.87
N ILE A 33 3.60 -10.22 -3.89
CA ILE A 33 2.57 -9.83 -2.92
C ILE A 33 1.26 -9.51 -3.63
N PHE A 34 0.16 -9.83 -2.97
CA PHE A 34 -1.18 -9.37 -3.35
C PHE A 34 -1.55 -8.16 -2.49
N MET A 35 -1.96 -7.06 -3.14
CA MET A 35 -2.30 -5.81 -2.46
C MET A 35 -3.82 -5.60 -2.48
N PRO A 36 -4.49 -5.58 -1.31
CA PRO A 36 -5.88 -5.16 -1.22
C PRO A 36 -6.06 -3.70 -1.66
N VAL A 37 -7.15 -3.43 -2.39
CA VAL A 37 -7.43 -2.09 -2.94
C VAL A 37 -8.36 -1.31 -2.01
N GLY A 38 -7.84 -0.20 -1.47
CA GLY A 38 -8.56 0.80 -0.70
C GLY A 38 -9.15 1.88 -1.62
N THR A 39 -10.40 1.70 -2.06
CA THR A 39 -11.05 2.63 -2.99
C THR A 39 -11.53 3.93 -2.34
N GLN A 40 -11.65 4.04 -1.01
CA GLN A 40 -12.09 5.28 -0.33
C GLN A 40 -11.44 5.42 1.05
N ALA A 41 -10.10 5.37 1.10
CA ALA A 41 -9.35 5.33 2.37
C ALA A 41 -9.78 4.17 3.31
N THR A 42 -10.46 3.17 2.74
CA THR A 42 -10.96 1.97 3.39
C THR A 42 -10.90 0.86 2.35
N VAL A 43 -10.47 -0.33 2.75
CA VAL A 43 -10.74 -1.54 1.97
C VAL A 43 -12.21 -1.86 2.22
N LYS A 44 -13.01 -1.97 1.16
CA LYS A 44 -14.47 -2.10 1.29
C LYS A 44 -14.83 -3.23 2.25
N ALA A 45 -15.56 -2.88 3.30
CA ALA A 45 -16.08 -3.80 4.33
C ALA A 45 -15.04 -4.49 5.21
N MET A 46 -13.80 -3.98 5.29
CA MET A 46 -12.80 -4.47 6.25
C MET A 46 -12.18 -3.34 7.06
N SER A 47 -12.00 -3.55 8.36
CA SER A 47 -11.24 -2.65 9.23
C SER A 47 -9.72 -2.84 9.03
N PRO A 48 -8.89 -1.83 9.38
CA PRO A 48 -7.43 -1.99 9.38
C PRO A 48 -6.95 -3.20 10.18
N GLU A 49 -7.63 -3.53 11.28
CA GLU A 49 -7.33 -4.70 12.12
C GLU A 49 -7.60 -6.00 11.37
N GLU A 50 -8.73 -6.13 10.68
CA GLU A 50 -9.05 -7.31 9.88
C GLU A 50 -8.05 -7.50 8.72
N LEU A 51 -7.53 -6.41 8.14
CA LEU A 51 -6.48 -6.47 7.13
C LEU A 51 -5.15 -6.97 7.70
N LYS A 52 -4.83 -6.59 8.94
CA LYS A 52 -3.65 -7.09 9.65
C LYS A 52 -3.81 -8.55 10.05
N GLU A 53 -5.02 -8.99 10.39
CA GLU A 53 -5.31 -10.40 10.71
C GLU A 53 -5.13 -11.35 9.52
N ILE A 54 -5.28 -10.85 8.29
CA ILE A 54 -5.03 -11.62 7.07
C ILE A 54 -3.60 -11.46 6.53
N ASP A 55 -2.66 -10.98 7.36
CA ASP A 55 -1.25 -10.74 7.01
C ASP A 55 -1.07 -9.79 5.81
N THR A 56 -1.91 -8.74 5.71
CA THR A 56 -1.70 -7.70 4.69
C THR A 56 -0.51 -6.83 5.07
N GLU A 57 0.58 -6.93 4.30
CA GLU A 57 1.78 -6.13 4.53
C GLU A 57 1.80 -4.80 3.75
N ILE A 58 0.96 -4.64 2.71
CA ILE A 58 0.84 -3.40 1.92
C ILE A 58 -0.55 -3.28 1.29
N ILE A 59 -1.08 -2.06 1.23
CA ILE A 59 -2.36 -1.74 0.58
C ILE A 59 -2.18 -0.79 -0.59
N LEU A 60 -3.14 -0.81 -1.52
CA LEU A 60 -3.23 0.14 -2.63
C LEU A 60 -4.28 1.21 -2.32
N GLY A 61 -3.88 2.47 -2.18
CA GLY A 61 -4.77 3.62 -2.06
C GLY A 61 -5.11 4.21 -3.42
N ASN A 62 -6.40 4.47 -3.65
CA ASN A 62 -6.84 5.06 -4.90
C ASN A 62 -6.82 6.60 -4.89
N THR A 63 -5.95 7.21 -5.68
CA THR A 63 -5.74 8.67 -5.64
C THR A 63 -6.95 9.44 -6.14
N TYR A 64 -7.67 8.95 -7.16
CA TYR A 64 -8.86 9.61 -7.69
C TYR A 64 -9.96 9.75 -6.62
N HIS A 65 -10.26 8.67 -5.92
CA HIS A 65 -11.28 8.71 -4.88
C HIS A 65 -10.84 9.53 -3.66
N LEU A 66 -9.59 9.39 -3.20
CA LEU A 66 -9.05 10.18 -2.10
C LEU A 66 -9.12 11.69 -2.38
N TRP A 67 -8.84 12.08 -3.63
CA TRP A 67 -8.92 13.48 -4.08
C TRP A 67 -10.36 14.01 -4.13
N MET A 68 -11.33 13.22 -4.58
CA MET A 68 -12.73 13.66 -4.62
C MET A 68 -13.40 13.71 -3.25
N ARG A 69 -13.19 12.67 -2.43
CA ARG A 69 -13.75 12.53 -1.08
C ARG A 69 -12.81 11.64 -0.25
N PRO A 70 -12.21 12.13 0.84
CA PRO A 70 -12.54 13.35 1.59
C PRO A 70 -11.92 14.65 1.03
N GLY A 71 -10.99 14.56 0.08
CA GLY A 71 -10.20 15.71 -0.40
C GLY A 71 -8.85 15.85 0.30
N MET A 72 -7.87 16.41 -0.41
CA MET A 72 -6.48 16.49 0.08
C MET A 72 -6.33 17.35 1.33
N GLU A 73 -7.05 18.47 1.43
CA GLU A 73 -7.00 19.36 2.61
C GLU A 73 -7.38 18.63 3.90
N VAL A 74 -8.38 17.74 3.83
CA VAL A 74 -8.83 16.93 4.97
C VAL A 74 -7.77 15.89 5.35
N ILE A 75 -7.16 15.24 4.35
CA ILE A 75 -6.10 14.25 4.56
C ILE A 75 -4.86 14.91 5.18
N GLU A 76 -4.48 16.09 4.70
CA GLU A 76 -3.36 16.86 5.25
C GLU A 76 -3.64 17.32 6.68
N ALA A 77 -4.85 17.84 6.95
CA ALA A 77 -5.27 18.24 8.29
C ALA A 77 -5.30 17.05 9.28
N ALA A 78 -5.56 15.84 8.79
CA ALA A 78 -5.49 14.61 9.58
C ALA A 78 -4.06 14.10 9.84
N GLY A 79 -3.03 14.79 9.32
CA GLY A 79 -1.64 14.37 9.46
C GLY A 79 -1.19 13.34 8.41
N GLY A 80 -1.82 13.34 7.25
CA GLY A 80 -1.49 12.47 6.11
C GLY A 80 -2.35 11.20 6.03
N LEU A 81 -2.18 10.46 4.94
CA LEU A 81 -3.04 9.31 4.60
C LEU A 81 -2.96 8.16 5.62
N HIS A 82 -1.76 7.87 6.13
CA HIS A 82 -1.55 6.85 7.18
C HIS A 82 -2.39 7.17 8.43
N SER A 83 -2.30 8.41 8.92
CA SER A 83 -3.06 8.90 10.08
C SER A 83 -4.56 8.89 9.82
N PHE A 84 -4.99 9.32 8.61
CA PHE A 84 -6.39 9.33 8.22
C PHE A 84 -7.00 7.91 8.15
N MET A 85 -6.24 6.93 7.67
CA MET A 85 -6.67 5.53 7.54
C MET A 85 -6.45 4.68 8.79
N ASN A 86 -5.76 5.22 9.81
CA ASN A 86 -5.23 4.45 10.93
C ASN A 86 -4.41 3.22 10.46
N TRP A 87 -3.59 3.43 9.43
CA TRP A 87 -2.75 2.40 8.83
C TRP A 87 -1.29 2.81 8.92
N ASP A 88 -0.47 2.00 9.58
CA ASP A 88 0.94 2.25 9.90
C ASP A 88 1.93 1.48 9.00
N LEU A 89 1.41 0.59 8.15
CA LEU A 89 2.18 -0.20 7.19
C LEU A 89 2.27 0.52 5.82
N PRO A 90 3.08 0.03 4.86
CA PRO A 90 3.21 0.65 3.55
C PRO A 90 1.89 0.85 2.80
N ILE A 91 1.81 1.96 2.07
CA ILE A 91 0.71 2.30 1.15
C ILE A 91 1.30 2.59 -0.23
N LEU A 92 0.77 1.94 -1.26
CA LEU A 92 1.00 2.32 -2.66
C LEU A 92 -0.18 3.15 -3.14
N THR A 93 0.06 4.38 -3.58
CA THR A 93 -0.97 5.18 -4.25
C THR A 93 -0.82 5.09 -5.76
N ASP A 94 -1.92 4.85 -6.47
CA ASP A 94 -1.93 5.00 -7.94
C ASP A 94 -1.85 6.48 -8.37
N SER A 95 -1.77 6.74 -9.66
CA SER A 95 -1.73 8.12 -10.19
C SER A 95 -3.12 8.73 -10.40
N GLY A 96 -4.20 7.95 -10.24
CA GLY A 96 -5.58 8.35 -10.57
C GLY A 96 -5.90 8.51 -12.08
N GLY A 97 -4.90 8.72 -12.95
CA GLY A 97 -5.11 9.04 -14.37
C GLY A 97 -5.75 7.94 -15.23
N PHE A 98 -5.80 6.70 -14.74
CA PHE A 98 -6.51 5.61 -15.42
C PHE A 98 -8.04 5.61 -15.16
N GLN A 99 -8.49 6.30 -14.11
CA GLN A 99 -9.90 6.32 -13.69
C GLN A 99 -10.62 7.63 -13.99
N VAL A 100 -9.90 8.58 -14.58
CA VAL A 100 -10.45 9.83 -15.11
C VAL A 100 -11.09 9.58 -16.47
#